data_AF-A0A183I4E2-F1
#
_entry.id   AF-A0A183I4E2-F1
#
_cell.length_a   1.000
_cell.length_b   1.000
_cell.length_c   1.000
_cell.angle_alpha   90.00
_cell.angle_beta   90.00
_cell.angle_gamma   90.00
#
_symmetry.space_group_name_H-M   'P 1'
#
loop_
_entity.id
_entity.type
_entity.pdbx_description
1 polymer ?
#
loop_
_entity_poly.entity_id
_entity_poly.type
_entity_poly.pdbx_seq_one_letter_code
_entity_poly.pdbx_strand_id
1 'polypeptide(L)'
;MVCVPESKADELHRSLIKKNAEIYVERSKKLPSSRKHLCLWSITNLEVRAYADMTLHGKENVVKHLKNFNPASPFPEGMEFSTLWARAVEMDCDDWIMQFRDYPSPYVLMKDAHFWGHLIGRPRSIRTSTVTLPEPWGQYTVERNMCPLKYYYDLSCDQFCVQTDMDAFVRTASKYDESRVLHLPGFKFSVKMDWACIGDPHDHHSAQPCAPDKLPEYSSTNLEHDSYRAFRSTHLDLIFTLEVKQSDGTITNSQCPQILLYANTFRWLEFLKNTMTTVNRPIKRGQLFGEDKTKKNQFIRHLKHIQLNVTLPRFLITYWMSYSSSHGLRMISESLHLTSSLELHILQNNEQKDGVNRRRIAKWSVLYVSAQLLNAQIHLFGANSQNFATPIDDNSFFIGLDRLSYTREARSQNSTNSSSNRRVTLSESDEAVHRLTIHDLRASWTPENRDTCLAIADGVHKAHILRRILGTDALKTP
;
A
#
# COMPACT_ATOMS: atom_id res chain seq x y z
N MET A 1 33.85 -29.46 -1.29
CA MET A 1 33.90 -27.98 -1.31
C MET A 1 34.97 -27.59 -2.32
N VAL A 2 34.60 -27.21 -3.53
CA VAL A 2 35.57 -26.82 -4.57
C VAL A 2 35.83 -25.32 -4.39
N CYS A 3 36.98 -24.97 -3.82
CA CYS A 3 37.40 -23.58 -3.71
C CYS A 3 37.64 -23.03 -5.12
N VAL A 4 36.91 -21.98 -5.49
CA VAL A 4 37.18 -21.25 -6.73
C VAL A 4 38.53 -20.54 -6.57
N PRO A 5 39.48 -20.71 -7.51
CA PRO A 5 40.76 -20.00 -7.47
C PRO A 5 40.54 -18.48 -7.41
N GLU A 6 41.30 -17.78 -6.58
CA GLU A 6 41.19 -16.32 -6.37
C GLU A 6 41.29 -15.53 -7.68
N SER A 7 42.14 -15.99 -8.61
CA SER A 7 42.25 -15.41 -9.96
C SER A 7 40.97 -15.51 -10.80
N LYS A 8 40.22 -16.62 -10.68
CA LYS A 8 38.92 -16.79 -11.36
C LYS A 8 37.81 -15.96 -10.70
N ALA A 9 37.89 -15.77 -9.38
CA ALA A 9 36.96 -14.89 -8.68
C ALA A 9 37.14 -13.43 -9.13
N ASP A 10 38.37 -12.96 -9.24
CA ASP A 10 38.69 -11.60 -9.72
C ASP A 10 38.30 -11.37 -11.17
N GLU A 11 38.46 -12.39 -12.03
CA GLU A 11 38.01 -12.35 -13.42
C GLU A 11 36.48 -12.26 -13.52
N LEU A 12 35.77 -13.07 -12.73
CA LEU A 12 34.31 -12.99 -12.61
C LEU A 12 33.85 -11.63 -12.10
N HIS A 13 34.53 -11.06 -11.09
CA HIS A 13 34.22 -9.73 -10.58
C HIS A 13 34.39 -8.65 -11.65
N ARG A 14 35.50 -8.66 -12.39
CA ARG A 14 35.74 -7.72 -13.50
C ARG A 14 34.70 -7.86 -14.61
N SER A 15 34.36 -9.09 -14.98
CA SER A 15 33.32 -9.39 -15.98
C SER A 15 31.94 -8.88 -15.52
N LEU A 16 31.61 -9.07 -14.24
CA LEU A 16 30.32 -8.65 -13.67
C LEU A 16 30.22 -7.12 -13.56
N ILE A 17 31.32 -6.44 -13.23
CA ILE A 17 31.39 -4.96 -13.26
C ILE A 17 31.21 -4.45 -14.69
N LYS A 18 31.88 -5.05 -15.67
CA LYS A 18 31.75 -4.68 -17.09
C LYS A 18 30.30 -4.86 -17.58
N LYS A 19 29.70 -6.02 -17.30
CA LYS A 19 28.28 -6.29 -17.58
C LYS A 19 27.35 -5.28 -16.92
N ASN A 20 27.58 -4.93 -15.65
CA ASN A 20 26.78 -3.92 -14.95
C ASN A 20 26.89 -2.54 -15.63
N ALA A 21 28.09 -2.15 -16.08
CA ALA A 21 28.29 -0.90 -16.81
C ALA A 21 27.61 -0.92 -18.18
N GLU A 22 27.69 -2.01 -18.93
CA GLU A 22 26.99 -2.21 -20.20
C GLU A 22 25.47 -2.09 -20.02
N ILE A 23 24.90 -2.79 -19.03
CA ILE A 23 23.47 -2.72 -18.68
C ILE A 23 23.06 -1.29 -18.30
N TYR A 24 23.91 -0.57 -17.54
CA TYR A 24 23.65 0.82 -17.20
C TYR A 24 23.61 1.71 -18.45
N VAL A 25 24.57 1.55 -19.37
CA VAL A 25 24.62 2.31 -20.63
C VAL A 25 23.40 2.01 -21.49
N GLU A 26 23.01 0.74 -21.63
CA GLU A 26 21.79 0.35 -22.36
C GLU A 26 20.53 0.97 -21.75
N ARG A 27 20.38 0.93 -20.42
CA ARG A 27 19.26 1.60 -19.72
C ARG A 27 19.29 3.11 -19.93
N SER A 28 20.47 3.72 -19.86
CA SER A 28 20.66 5.15 -20.07
C SER A 28 20.26 5.59 -21.48
N LYS A 29 20.53 4.75 -22.50
CA LYS A 29 20.11 4.97 -23.89
C LYS A 29 18.60 4.82 -24.10
N LYS A 30 17.93 3.97 -23.31
CA LYS A 30 16.46 3.80 -23.35
C LYS A 30 15.70 4.90 -22.60
N LEU A 31 16.38 5.74 -21.81
CA LEU A 31 15.75 6.83 -21.09
C LEU A 31 15.44 8.03 -22.00
N PRO A 32 14.40 8.83 -21.69
CA PRO A 32 14.11 10.06 -22.40
C PRO A 32 15.30 11.04 -22.40
N SER A 33 15.47 11.79 -23.49
CA SER A 33 16.57 12.75 -23.65
C SER A 33 16.50 13.93 -22.66
N SER A 34 15.30 14.30 -22.20
CA SER A 34 15.07 15.34 -21.18
C SER A 34 14.90 14.72 -19.79
N ARG A 35 15.90 14.91 -18.92
CA ARG A 35 15.89 14.43 -17.52
C ARG A 35 15.58 15.53 -16.50
N LYS A 36 14.86 16.58 -16.90
CA LYS A 36 14.54 17.69 -15.98
C LYS A 36 13.41 17.35 -15.00
N HIS A 37 12.43 16.57 -15.45
CA HIS A 37 11.24 16.23 -14.67
C HIS A 37 11.46 14.97 -13.84
N LEU A 38 11.08 14.99 -12.55
CA LEU A 38 11.20 13.84 -11.64
C LEU A 38 10.18 12.73 -11.95
N CYS A 39 8.98 13.14 -12.32
CA CYS A 39 7.87 12.30 -12.74
C CYS A 39 7.22 12.96 -13.95
N LEU A 40 6.87 12.14 -14.95
CA LEU A 40 6.09 12.52 -16.10
C LEU A 40 4.82 11.69 -16.09
N TRP A 41 3.71 12.34 -16.36
CA TRP A 41 2.42 11.72 -16.54
C TRP A 41 1.89 12.10 -17.92
N SER A 42 1.32 11.14 -18.63
CA SER A 42 0.66 11.36 -19.91
C SER A 42 -0.66 10.63 -19.92
N ILE A 43 -1.71 11.34 -20.32
CA ILE A 43 -3.06 10.80 -20.45
C ILE A 43 -3.47 10.99 -21.92
N THR A 44 -3.93 9.92 -22.56
CA THR A 44 -4.44 9.93 -23.94
C THR A 44 -5.96 9.91 -23.94
N ASN A 45 -6.57 10.61 -24.91
CA ASN A 45 -8.03 10.64 -25.11
C ASN A 45 -8.84 10.91 -23.82
N LEU A 46 -8.38 11.88 -23.04
CA LEU A 46 -9.07 12.32 -21.84
C LEU A 46 -10.41 12.98 -22.20
N GLU A 47 -11.52 12.33 -21.88
CA GLU A 47 -12.86 12.89 -21.96
C GLU A 47 -13.35 13.20 -20.55
N VAL A 48 -13.76 14.45 -20.31
CA VAL A 48 -14.32 14.87 -19.03
C VAL A 48 -15.74 15.37 -19.26
N ARG A 49 -16.72 14.70 -18.67
CA ARG A 49 -18.13 15.10 -18.70
C ARG A 49 -18.50 15.66 -17.33
N ALA A 50 -19.06 16.86 -17.32
CA ALA A 50 -19.51 17.53 -16.10
C ALA A 50 -21.01 17.78 -16.19
N TYR A 51 -21.80 16.94 -15.55
CA TYR A 51 -23.26 17.00 -15.56
C TYR A 51 -23.76 17.98 -14.51
N ALA A 52 -24.73 18.80 -14.92
CA ALA A 52 -25.45 19.73 -14.07
C ALA A 52 -26.93 19.33 -14.03
N ASP A 53 -27.28 18.40 -13.15
CA ASP A 53 -28.67 18.00 -12.93
C ASP A 53 -29.40 19.00 -12.03
N MET A 54 -30.73 19.06 -12.14
CA MET A 54 -31.60 19.85 -11.26
C MET A 54 -31.48 19.43 -9.79
N THR A 55 -31.15 18.15 -9.54
CA THR A 55 -30.86 17.62 -8.19
C THR A 55 -29.54 18.14 -7.60
N LEU A 56 -28.66 18.71 -8.44
CA LEU A 56 -27.37 19.33 -8.07
C LEU A 56 -27.42 20.86 -8.16
N HIS A 57 -28.57 21.43 -8.54
CA HIS A 57 -28.76 22.87 -8.69
C HIS A 57 -29.56 23.46 -7.53
N GLY A 58 -29.26 24.72 -7.19
CA GLY A 58 -29.92 25.44 -6.09
C GLY A 58 -29.21 25.30 -4.75
N LYS A 59 -29.33 26.36 -3.92
CA LYS A 59 -28.65 26.46 -2.61
C LYS A 59 -28.99 25.28 -1.71
N GLU A 60 -30.27 24.91 -1.61
CA GLU A 60 -30.74 23.84 -0.72
C GLU A 60 -30.15 22.48 -1.09
N ASN A 61 -30.20 22.11 -2.38
CA ASN A 61 -29.70 20.84 -2.87
C ASN A 61 -28.19 20.72 -2.72
N VAL A 62 -27.44 21.77 -3.09
CA VAL A 62 -25.98 21.74 -2.95
C VAL A 62 -25.58 21.75 -1.46
N VAL A 63 -26.28 22.48 -0.58
CA VAL A 63 -26.05 22.41 0.87
C VAL A 63 -26.39 21.01 1.42
N LYS A 64 -27.43 20.35 0.91
CA LYS A 64 -27.78 18.97 1.26
C LYS A 64 -26.66 17.99 0.88
N HIS A 65 -26.17 18.06 -0.36
CA HIS A 65 -25.03 17.24 -0.80
C HIS A 65 -23.76 17.56 -0.01
N LEU A 66 -23.51 18.83 0.27
CA LEU A 66 -22.36 19.27 1.07
C LEU A 66 -22.43 18.74 2.52
N LYS A 67 -23.63 18.71 3.13
CA LYS A 67 -23.87 18.07 4.44
C LYS A 67 -23.70 16.55 4.39
N ASN A 68 -24.09 15.92 3.27
CA ASN A 68 -23.89 14.49 3.08
C ASN A 68 -22.40 14.13 2.89
N PHE A 69 -21.62 14.99 2.23
CA PHE A 69 -20.19 14.75 1.99
C PHE A 69 -19.35 14.89 3.25
N ASN A 70 -19.75 15.77 4.17
CA ASN A 70 -19.06 15.95 5.45
C ASN A 70 -20.06 16.12 6.60
N PRO A 71 -20.74 15.02 7.03
CA PRO A 71 -21.71 15.09 8.11
C PRO A 71 -21.05 15.44 9.46
N ALA A 72 -19.76 15.16 9.59
CA ALA A 72 -18.97 15.42 10.79
C ALA A 72 -18.57 16.90 10.97
N SER A 73 -18.69 17.74 9.92
CA SER A 73 -18.45 19.19 9.99
C SER A 73 -19.67 19.99 9.51
N PRO A 74 -20.71 20.13 10.36
CA PRO A 74 -21.88 20.91 9.99
C PRO A 74 -21.54 22.40 9.86
N PHE A 75 -22.13 23.06 8.87
CA PHE A 75 -21.96 24.49 8.66
C PHE A 75 -22.57 25.30 9.81
N PRO A 76 -21.94 26.41 10.23
CA PRO A 76 -22.55 27.36 11.14
C PRO A 76 -23.87 27.88 10.56
N GLU A 77 -24.92 27.96 11.39
CA GLU A 77 -26.20 28.54 10.97
C GLU A 77 -26.02 30.03 10.58
N GLY A 78 -26.67 30.45 9.49
CA GLY A 78 -26.60 31.83 8.98
C GLY A 78 -25.47 32.14 7.99
N MET A 79 -24.74 31.13 7.50
CA MET A 79 -23.67 31.36 6.52
C MET A 79 -24.24 31.71 5.12
N GLU A 80 -23.84 32.87 4.59
CA GLU A 80 -24.18 33.29 3.22
C GLU A 80 -23.12 32.84 2.21
N PHE A 81 -23.59 32.33 1.07
CA PHE A 81 -22.73 31.81 0.00
C PHE A 81 -22.83 32.76 -1.19
N SER A 82 -21.70 33.35 -1.60
CA SER A 82 -21.64 34.22 -2.78
C SER A 82 -21.77 33.43 -4.08
N THR A 83 -21.18 32.23 -4.14
CA THR A 83 -21.31 31.30 -5.27
C THR A 83 -21.20 29.88 -4.75
N LEU A 84 -22.12 29.01 -5.17
CA LEU A 84 -22.21 27.61 -4.77
C LEU A 84 -22.60 26.79 -5.99
N TRP A 85 -21.82 25.77 -6.34
CA TRP A 85 -22.12 24.92 -7.48
C TRP A 85 -21.71 23.46 -7.22
N ALA A 86 -22.47 22.52 -7.78
CA ALA A 86 -22.19 21.10 -7.78
C ALA A 86 -22.25 20.54 -9.21
N ARG A 87 -21.38 19.59 -9.55
CA ARG A 87 -21.37 18.86 -10.82
C ARG A 87 -21.12 17.38 -10.55
N ALA A 88 -21.83 16.48 -11.20
CA ALA A 88 -21.36 15.10 -11.32
C ALA A 88 -20.29 15.10 -12.42
N VAL A 89 -19.11 14.59 -12.11
CA VAL A 89 -17.97 14.54 -13.02
C VAL A 89 -17.71 13.08 -13.36
N GLU A 90 -17.60 12.82 -14.65
CA GLU A 90 -17.17 11.57 -15.23
C GLU A 90 -15.91 11.86 -16.05
N MET A 91 -14.92 11.00 -15.94
CA MET A 91 -13.64 11.13 -16.61
C MET A 91 -13.26 9.77 -17.19
N ASP A 92 -13.15 9.72 -18.51
CA ASP A 92 -12.70 8.56 -19.28
C ASP A 92 -11.32 8.86 -19.88
N CYS A 93 -10.43 7.87 -19.88
CA CYS A 93 -9.18 7.95 -20.64
C CYS A 93 -8.69 6.58 -21.11
N ASP A 94 -8.13 6.55 -22.32
CA ASP A 94 -7.67 5.31 -22.96
C ASP A 94 -6.37 4.81 -22.34
N ASP A 95 -5.34 5.66 -22.20
CA ASP A 95 -4.09 5.33 -21.50
C ASP A 95 -3.74 6.41 -20.48
N TRP A 96 -3.50 6.01 -19.23
CA TRP A 96 -2.83 6.83 -18.22
C TRP A 96 -1.47 6.21 -17.90
N ILE A 97 -0.42 6.90 -18.30
CA ILE A 97 0.97 6.49 -18.08
C ILE A 97 1.64 7.40 -17.04
N MET A 98 2.31 6.80 -16.06
CA MET A 98 3.22 7.50 -15.14
C MET A 98 4.64 6.97 -15.30
N GLN A 99 5.60 7.84 -15.62
CA GLN A 99 7.00 7.51 -15.84
C GLN A 99 7.92 8.30 -14.90
N PHE A 100 8.90 7.63 -14.31
CA PHE A 100 9.91 8.29 -13.48
C PHE A 100 11.15 8.68 -14.30
N ARG A 101 11.79 9.78 -13.91
CA ARG A 101 12.97 10.35 -14.59
C ARG A 101 14.05 9.33 -14.94
N ASP A 102 14.39 8.50 -13.95
CA ASP A 102 15.53 7.59 -13.99
C ASP A 102 15.06 6.13 -14.23
N TYR A 103 13.84 5.96 -14.72
CA TYR A 103 13.24 4.65 -14.99
C TYR A 103 12.76 4.56 -16.45
N PRO A 104 13.30 3.62 -17.26
CA PRO A 104 13.05 3.57 -18.70
C PRO A 104 11.62 3.13 -19.07
N SER A 105 10.92 2.47 -18.15
CA SER A 105 9.57 1.96 -18.36
C SER A 105 8.54 2.79 -17.59
N PRO A 106 7.26 2.79 -18.01
CA PRO A 106 6.20 3.35 -17.18
C PRO A 106 6.10 2.58 -15.86
N TYR A 107 5.96 3.31 -14.76
CA TYR A 107 5.73 2.75 -13.43
C TYR A 107 4.28 2.32 -13.23
N VAL A 108 3.34 3.10 -13.81
CA VAL A 108 1.91 2.77 -13.88
C VAL A 108 1.48 2.96 -15.33
N LEU A 109 0.70 2.00 -15.83
CA LEU A 109 -0.06 2.06 -17.06
C LEU A 109 -1.47 1.61 -16.71
N MET A 110 -2.43 2.53 -16.72
CA MET A 110 -3.86 2.20 -16.67
C MET A 110 -4.41 2.31 -18.09
N LYS A 111 -5.22 1.33 -18.50
CA LYS A 111 -5.92 1.34 -19.78
C LYS A 111 -7.42 1.40 -19.56
N ASP A 112 -8.14 2.09 -20.44
CA ASP A 112 -9.59 2.23 -20.42
C ASP A 112 -10.09 2.62 -19.02
N ALA A 113 -9.46 3.63 -18.42
CA ALA A 113 -9.73 4.04 -17.06
C ALA A 113 -10.95 4.97 -17.01
N HIS A 114 -11.91 4.61 -16.18
CA HIS A 114 -13.16 5.33 -15.98
C HIS A 114 -13.27 5.79 -14.51
N PHE A 115 -13.41 7.09 -14.30
CA PHE A 115 -13.55 7.73 -13.01
C PHE A 115 -14.88 8.48 -12.95
N TRP A 116 -15.59 8.43 -11.82
CA TRP A 116 -16.83 9.17 -11.63
C TRP A 116 -16.96 9.65 -10.19
N GLY A 117 -17.70 10.73 -9.98
CA GLY A 117 -17.97 11.28 -8.65
C GLY A 117 -18.70 12.63 -8.71
N HIS A 118 -18.96 13.25 -7.57
CA HIS A 118 -19.52 14.60 -7.51
C HIS A 118 -18.46 15.61 -7.08
N LEU A 119 -18.44 16.78 -7.71
CA LEU A 119 -17.55 17.89 -7.40
C LEU A 119 -18.38 19.12 -7.03
N ILE A 120 -18.17 19.64 -5.82
CA ILE A 120 -18.81 20.85 -5.30
C ILE A 120 -17.74 21.92 -5.10
N GLY A 121 -17.89 23.04 -5.79
CA GLY A 121 -16.98 24.17 -5.65
C GLY A 121 -17.62 25.31 -4.87
N ARG A 122 -16.83 25.91 -3.96
CA ARG A 122 -17.22 27.08 -3.18
C ARG A 122 -16.19 28.21 -3.30
N PRO A 123 -16.38 29.15 -4.23
CA PRO A 123 -15.62 30.40 -4.23
C PRO A 123 -16.15 31.34 -3.13
N ARG A 124 -15.24 31.89 -2.31
CA ARG A 124 -15.45 33.03 -1.41
C ARG A 124 -16.67 32.93 -0.48
N SER A 125 -16.40 32.52 0.75
CA SER A 125 -17.37 32.67 1.85
C SER A 125 -17.05 33.89 2.69
N ILE A 126 -18.10 34.65 3.00
CA ILE A 126 -18.07 35.71 3.99
C ILE A 126 -18.62 35.11 5.29
N ARG A 127 -17.94 35.35 6.41
CA ARG A 127 -18.39 34.98 7.75
C ARG A 127 -18.42 36.23 8.63
N THR A 128 -19.57 36.53 9.21
CA THR A 128 -19.70 37.59 10.21
C THR A 128 -19.18 37.05 11.55
N SER A 129 -18.20 37.74 12.16
CA SER A 129 -17.63 37.37 13.45
C SER A 129 -17.60 38.57 14.38
N THR A 130 -18.02 38.39 15.61
CA THR A 130 -17.89 39.37 16.68
C THR A 130 -16.46 39.37 17.22
N VAL A 131 -15.81 40.53 17.20
CA VAL A 131 -14.49 40.75 17.79
C VAL A 131 -14.65 41.65 19.01
N THR A 132 -14.28 41.14 20.18
CA THR A 132 -14.14 41.92 21.41
C THR A 132 -12.82 42.69 21.37
N LEU A 133 -12.90 44.01 21.30
CA LEU A 133 -11.75 44.91 21.46
C LEU A 133 -11.70 45.43 22.90
N PRO A 134 -10.51 45.83 23.40
CA PRO A 134 -10.38 46.49 24.71
C PRO A 134 -11.23 47.76 24.78
N GLU A 135 -11.49 48.27 25.99
CA GLU A 135 -12.08 49.60 26.14
C GLU A 135 -11.17 50.69 25.53
N PRO A 136 -11.73 51.75 24.91
CA PRO A 136 -13.16 52.09 24.81
C PRO A 136 -13.90 51.48 23.60
N TRP A 137 -13.27 50.56 22.86
CA TRP A 137 -13.78 50.12 21.55
C TRP A 137 -14.91 49.07 21.63
N GLY A 138 -14.98 48.24 22.68
CA GLY A 138 -16.11 47.32 22.87
C GLY A 138 -16.19 46.20 21.82
N GLN A 139 -17.40 45.70 21.51
CA GLN A 139 -17.61 44.62 20.54
C GLN A 139 -17.98 45.16 19.15
N TYR A 140 -17.27 44.70 18.12
CA TYR A 140 -17.60 44.98 16.71
C TYR A 140 -17.89 43.71 15.94
N THR A 141 -18.91 43.75 15.08
CA THR A 141 -19.15 42.73 14.06
C THR A 141 -18.31 43.04 12.83
N VAL A 142 -17.41 42.11 12.47
CA VAL A 142 -16.56 42.24 11.29
C VAL A 142 -16.87 41.10 10.33
N GLU A 143 -17.03 41.44 9.04
CA GLU A 143 -17.11 40.45 7.97
C GLU A 143 -15.71 39.97 7.60
N ARG A 144 -15.48 38.66 7.77
CA ARG A 144 -14.21 38.02 7.41
C ARG A 144 -14.37 37.24 6.12
N ASN A 145 -13.47 37.46 5.17
CA ASN A 145 -13.31 36.59 4.02
C ASN A 145 -12.65 35.28 4.47
N MET A 146 -13.31 34.16 4.21
CA MET A 146 -12.72 32.83 4.35
C MET A 146 -11.73 32.56 3.19
N CYS A 147 -10.80 31.62 3.41
CA CYS A 147 -9.79 31.18 2.44
C CYS A 147 -10.34 30.98 1.01
N PRO A 148 -9.49 31.15 -0.02
CA PRO A 148 -9.90 31.00 -1.41
C PRO A 148 -10.47 29.60 -1.71
N LEU A 149 -11.39 29.57 -2.68
CA LEU A 149 -12.01 28.43 -3.35
C LEU A 149 -11.78 27.05 -2.67
N LYS A 150 -12.70 26.64 -1.79
CA LYS A 150 -12.70 25.27 -1.26
C LYS A 150 -13.44 24.36 -2.25
N TYR A 151 -12.75 23.32 -2.72
CA TYR A 151 -13.37 22.22 -3.45
C TYR A 151 -13.74 21.12 -2.45
N TYR A 152 -14.99 20.71 -2.49
CA TYR A 152 -15.48 19.51 -1.83
C TYR A 152 -15.73 18.50 -2.94
N TYR A 153 -15.03 17.38 -2.91
CA TYR A 153 -15.20 16.32 -3.89
C TYR A 153 -15.71 15.08 -3.17
N ASP A 154 -16.74 14.49 -3.74
CA ASP A 154 -17.19 13.14 -3.44
C ASP A 154 -16.59 12.24 -4.50
N LEU A 155 -15.32 11.93 -4.31
CA LEU A 155 -14.77 10.67 -4.79
C LEU A 155 -15.10 9.64 -3.69
N SER A 156 -16.40 9.38 -3.52
CA SER A 156 -17.05 8.39 -2.66
C SER A 156 -16.75 8.38 -1.14
N CYS A 157 -16.87 9.50 -0.43
CA CYS A 157 -16.79 9.56 1.06
C CYS A 157 -15.46 9.10 1.71
N ASP A 158 -14.38 9.87 1.59
CA ASP A 158 -13.03 9.55 2.15
C ASP A 158 -12.45 8.20 1.69
N GLN A 159 -13.01 7.65 0.62
CA GLN A 159 -12.64 6.36 0.06
C GLN A 159 -12.23 6.53 -1.40
N PHE A 160 -10.92 6.43 -1.66
CA PHE A 160 -10.41 6.34 -3.02
C PHE A 160 -10.78 4.98 -3.61
N CYS A 161 -11.61 4.94 -4.65
CA CYS A 161 -12.01 3.71 -5.34
C CYS A 161 -11.57 3.71 -6.80
N VAL A 162 -10.98 2.61 -7.25
CA VAL A 162 -10.59 2.35 -8.64
C VAL A 162 -11.14 0.99 -9.04
N GLN A 163 -11.81 0.90 -10.19
CA GLN A 163 -12.26 -0.37 -10.78
C GLN A 163 -11.66 -0.49 -12.18
N THR A 164 -10.82 -1.50 -12.41
CA THR A 164 -10.13 -1.73 -13.69
C THR A 164 -9.60 -3.15 -13.77
N ASP A 165 -9.26 -3.64 -14.96
CA ASP A 165 -8.50 -4.88 -15.11
C ASP A 165 -7.03 -4.61 -14.75
N MET A 166 -6.48 -5.40 -13.82
CA MET A 166 -5.12 -5.17 -13.33
C MET A 166 -4.18 -6.32 -13.68
N ASP A 167 -3.19 -6.03 -14.53
CA ASP A 167 -2.05 -6.90 -14.78
C ASP A 167 -0.77 -6.33 -14.16
N ALA A 168 -0.04 -7.15 -13.39
CA ALA A 168 1.28 -6.80 -12.89
C ALA A 168 2.36 -7.65 -13.56
N PHE A 169 3.34 -6.98 -14.17
CA PHE A 169 4.48 -7.60 -14.83
C PHE A 169 5.76 -7.36 -14.05
N VAL A 170 6.61 -8.37 -13.95
CA VAL A 170 7.95 -8.23 -13.38
C VAL A 170 8.90 -7.73 -14.46
N ARG A 171 9.60 -6.63 -14.14
CA ARG A 171 10.61 -6.02 -15.01
C ARG A 171 11.98 -6.12 -14.38
N THR A 172 12.84 -6.96 -14.94
CA THR A 172 14.18 -7.24 -14.39
C THR A 172 15.18 -7.49 -15.51
N ALA A 173 16.47 -7.29 -15.27
CA ALA A 173 17.53 -7.68 -16.23
C ALA A 173 17.79 -9.21 -16.25
N SER A 174 16.78 -10.01 -15.90
CA SER A 174 16.89 -11.46 -15.75
C SER A 174 15.92 -12.15 -16.71
N LYS A 175 15.96 -13.49 -16.77
CA LYS A 175 15.04 -14.28 -17.60
C LYS A 175 13.56 -14.15 -17.23
N TYR A 176 13.24 -13.48 -16.12
CA TYR A 176 11.87 -13.22 -15.65
C TYR A 176 11.30 -11.89 -16.15
N ASP A 177 12.01 -11.18 -17.05
CA ASP A 177 11.51 -9.94 -17.64
C ASP A 177 10.21 -10.18 -18.42
N GLU A 178 9.27 -9.24 -18.32
CA GLU A 178 7.91 -9.31 -18.90
C GLU A 178 7.03 -10.44 -18.37
N SER A 179 7.45 -11.17 -17.33
CA SER A 179 6.61 -12.20 -16.74
C SER A 179 5.40 -11.58 -16.05
N ARG A 180 4.19 -11.95 -16.47
CA ARG A 180 2.95 -11.57 -15.79
C ARG A 180 2.83 -12.34 -14.47
N VAL A 181 2.97 -11.63 -13.36
CA VAL A 181 2.92 -12.20 -12.00
C VAL A 181 1.52 -12.13 -11.41
N LEU A 182 0.71 -11.16 -11.84
CA LEU A 182 -0.62 -10.95 -11.33
C LEU A 182 -1.54 -10.60 -12.49
N HIS A 183 -2.69 -11.25 -12.56
CA HIS A 183 -3.79 -10.94 -13.47
C HIS A 183 -5.05 -10.91 -12.63
N LEU A 184 -5.66 -9.74 -12.44
CA LEU A 184 -6.89 -9.53 -11.67
C LEU A 184 -7.92 -8.83 -12.58
N PRO A 185 -8.78 -9.58 -13.29
CA PRO A 185 -9.85 -9.00 -14.08
C PRO A 185 -10.93 -8.42 -13.16
N GLY A 186 -11.56 -7.30 -13.54
CA GLY A 186 -12.60 -6.63 -12.76
C GLY A 186 -12.13 -6.23 -11.36
N PHE A 187 -10.85 -5.90 -11.20
CA PHE A 187 -10.26 -5.57 -9.91
C PHE A 187 -10.77 -4.22 -9.41
N LYS A 188 -11.42 -4.26 -8.25
CA LYS A 188 -11.85 -3.10 -7.49
C LYS A 188 -10.93 -2.92 -6.30
N PHE A 189 -10.23 -1.79 -6.29
CA PHE A 189 -9.40 -1.35 -5.20
C PHE A 189 -10.05 -0.17 -4.50
N SER A 190 -10.21 -0.25 -3.19
CA SER A 190 -10.71 0.87 -2.40
C SER A 190 -9.81 1.12 -1.19
N VAL A 191 -9.44 2.38 -0.98
CA VAL A 191 -8.64 2.83 0.18
C VAL A 191 -9.43 3.87 0.94
N LYS A 192 -9.83 3.53 2.16
CA LYS A 192 -10.35 4.51 3.11
C LYS A 192 -9.20 5.05 3.96
N MET A 193 -9.15 6.36 4.11
CA MET A 193 -8.13 7.06 4.88
C MET A 193 -8.79 7.83 6.02
N ASP A 194 -8.36 7.58 7.26
CA ASP A 194 -8.83 8.30 8.44
C ASP A 194 -7.67 9.03 9.11
N TRP A 195 -7.74 10.36 9.15
CA TRP A 195 -6.67 11.23 9.62
C TRP A 195 -6.96 11.67 11.06
N ALA A 196 -6.18 11.16 12.00
CA ALA A 196 -6.29 11.57 13.39
C ALA A 196 -5.44 12.82 13.65
N CYS A 197 -6.09 13.92 14.03
CA CYS A 197 -5.46 15.20 14.36
C CYS A 197 -5.51 15.47 15.88
N ILE A 198 -4.83 16.52 16.34
CA ILE A 198 -4.85 16.95 17.75
C ILE A 198 -6.19 17.59 18.10
N GLY A 199 -6.71 18.43 17.18
CA GLY A 199 -8.08 18.94 17.23
C GLY A 199 -9.02 18.08 16.40
N ASP A 200 -10.26 18.54 16.24
CA ASP A 200 -11.23 17.90 15.37
C ASP A 200 -10.75 17.97 13.90
N PRO A 201 -10.49 16.83 13.24
CA PRO A 201 -10.08 16.79 11.84
C PRO A 201 -11.09 17.47 10.92
N HIS A 202 -12.37 17.50 11.29
CA HIS A 202 -13.46 17.96 10.45
C HIS A 202 -13.73 19.47 10.62
N ASP A 203 -13.32 20.09 11.72
CA ASP A 203 -13.55 21.53 11.97
C ASP A 203 -12.50 22.43 11.28
N HIS A 204 -12.44 22.40 9.96
CA HIS A 204 -11.55 23.29 9.19
C HIS A 204 -11.94 24.78 9.27
N HIS A 205 -12.97 25.15 10.04
CA HIS A 205 -13.47 26.51 10.20
C HIS A 205 -12.86 27.22 11.40
N SER A 206 -12.25 26.50 12.34
CA SER A 206 -11.53 27.09 13.48
C SER A 206 -10.12 27.57 13.14
N ALA A 207 -9.53 27.12 12.02
CA ALA A 207 -8.26 27.66 11.54
C ALA A 207 -8.40 29.14 11.16
N GLN A 208 -7.74 30.03 11.91
CA GLN A 208 -7.70 31.46 11.63
C GLN A 208 -6.30 31.85 11.16
N PRO A 209 -6.14 32.35 9.92
CA PRO A 209 -4.86 32.93 9.52
C PRO A 209 -4.59 34.17 10.37
N CYS A 210 -3.47 34.17 11.09
CA CYS A 210 -3.02 35.32 11.87
C CYS A 210 -2.01 36.13 11.05
N ALA A 211 -2.10 37.46 11.13
CA ALA A 211 -1.07 38.34 10.58
C ALA A 211 0.23 38.14 11.40
N PRO A 212 1.42 38.16 10.77
CA PRO A 212 2.69 37.86 11.45
C PRO A 212 3.00 38.78 12.64
N ASP A 213 2.45 39.99 12.63
CA ASP A 213 2.58 41.05 13.63
C ASP A 213 1.52 41.00 14.73
N LYS A 214 0.47 40.18 14.58
CA LYS A 214 -0.67 40.07 15.52
C LYS A 214 -0.89 38.65 15.97
N LEU A 215 0.18 38.01 16.42
CA LEU A 215 0.13 36.66 16.95
C LEU A 215 -0.51 36.65 18.34
N PRO A 216 -1.31 35.63 18.67
CA PRO A 216 -1.86 35.46 20.02
C PRO A 216 -0.75 35.39 21.08
N GLU A 217 -1.02 35.88 22.29
CA GLU A 217 -0.03 35.96 23.39
C GLU A 217 0.63 34.62 23.73
N TYR A 218 -0.06 33.48 23.56
CA TYR A 218 0.54 32.16 23.78
C TYR A 218 1.64 31.79 22.76
N SER A 219 1.75 32.54 21.66
CA SER A 219 2.81 32.37 20.64
C SER A 219 4.12 33.04 21.06
N SER A 220 4.14 33.78 22.17
CA SER A 220 5.33 34.45 22.73
C SER A 220 6.35 33.49 23.34
N THR A 221 6.00 32.21 23.55
CA THR A 221 6.90 31.18 24.09
C THR A 221 7.68 30.48 22.98
N ASN A 222 8.63 31.17 22.32
CA ASN A 222 9.67 30.61 21.41
C ASN A 222 9.21 29.59 20.33
N LEU A 223 7.91 29.49 20.05
CA LEU A 223 7.33 28.55 19.11
C LEU A 223 6.72 29.39 17.99
N GLU A 224 7.19 29.16 16.76
CA GLU A 224 6.57 29.73 15.56
C GLU A 224 5.05 29.49 15.60
N HIS A 225 4.28 30.56 15.42
CA HIS A 225 2.83 30.44 15.41
C HIS A 225 2.38 29.62 14.20
N ASP A 226 1.66 28.54 14.48
CA ASP A 226 1.09 27.67 13.47
C ASP A 226 -0.43 27.60 13.61
N SER A 227 -1.12 28.34 12.72
CA SER A 227 -2.58 28.38 12.66
C SER A 227 -3.21 27.01 12.33
N TYR A 228 -2.44 26.08 11.77
CA TYR A 228 -2.88 24.72 11.46
C TYR A 228 -2.40 23.68 12.48
N ARG A 229 -1.84 24.09 13.63
CA ARG A 229 -1.30 23.18 14.64
C ARG A 229 -2.29 22.09 15.07
N ALA A 230 -3.56 22.46 15.24
CA ALA A 230 -4.62 21.52 15.62
C ALA A 230 -4.88 20.44 14.55
N PHE A 231 -4.64 20.76 13.27
CA PHE A 231 -4.83 19.87 12.12
C PHE A 231 -3.55 19.12 11.73
N ARG A 232 -2.46 19.28 12.49
CA ARG A 232 -1.29 18.43 12.29
C ARG A 232 -1.66 16.99 12.62
N SER A 233 -1.53 16.13 11.62
CA SER A 233 -1.84 14.72 11.78
C SER A 233 -0.91 14.08 12.82
N THR A 234 -1.52 13.33 13.74
CA THR A 234 -0.83 12.50 14.73
C THR A 234 -0.55 11.13 14.14
N HIS A 235 -1.54 10.54 13.47
CA HIS A 235 -1.46 9.30 12.73
C HIS A 235 -2.51 9.23 11.62
N LEU A 236 -2.31 8.28 10.73
CA LEU A 236 -3.21 7.94 9.64
C LEU A 236 -3.60 6.47 9.76
N ASP A 237 -4.89 6.20 9.73
CA ASP A 237 -5.46 4.85 9.69
C ASP A 237 -5.93 4.54 8.27
N LEU A 238 -5.57 3.35 7.79
CA LEU A 238 -5.84 2.92 6.42
C LEU A 238 -6.65 1.63 6.39
N ILE A 239 -7.70 1.62 5.58
CA ILE A 239 -8.47 0.41 5.28
C ILE A 239 -8.37 0.15 3.77
N PHE A 240 -7.63 -0.89 3.42
CA PHE A 240 -7.51 -1.40 2.06
C PHE A 240 -8.58 -2.48 1.82
N THR A 241 -9.38 -2.30 0.77
CA THR A 241 -10.34 -3.30 0.29
C THR A 241 -9.98 -3.66 -1.14
N LEU A 242 -9.65 -4.92 -1.36
CA LEU A 242 -9.27 -5.50 -2.64
C LEU A 242 -10.32 -6.54 -3.01
N GLU A 243 -11.07 -6.28 -4.06
CA GLU A 243 -12.18 -7.13 -4.49
C GLU A 243 -12.02 -7.43 -5.97
N VAL A 244 -12.19 -8.68 -6.38
CA VAL A 244 -12.32 -9.04 -7.80
C VAL A 244 -13.74 -9.54 -8.02
N LYS A 245 -14.46 -8.94 -8.96
CA LYS A 245 -15.81 -9.40 -9.30
C LYS A 245 -15.74 -10.67 -10.14
N GLN A 246 -16.64 -11.61 -9.86
CA GLN A 246 -16.83 -12.80 -10.68
C GLN A 246 -17.57 -12.41 -11.97
N SER A 247 -17.08 -12.84 -13.13
CA SER A 247 -17.84 -12.73 -14.38
C SER A 247 -18.91 -13.82 -14.42
N ASP A 248 -20.17 -13.45 -14.64
CA ASP A 248 -21.34 -14.36 -14.66
C ASP A 248 -21.37 -15.35 -15.85
N GLY A 249 -20.25 -15.53 -16.57
CA GLY A 249 -20.13 -16.40 -17.74
C GLY A 249 -19.40 -17.72 -17.44
N THR A 250 -19.58 -18.73 -18.31
CA THR A 250 -18.81 -19.99 -18.30
C THR A 250 -17.32 -19.70 -18.18
N ILE A 251 -16.76 -20.01 -17.01
CA ILE A 251 -15.42 -19.61 -16.58
C ILE A 251 -14.38 -20.29 -17.48
N THR A 252 -13.79 -19.54 -18.41
CA THR A 252 -12.52 -19.93 -19.03
C THR A 252 -11.40 -19.62 -18.04
N ASN A 253 -10.40 -20.50 -17.93
CA ASN A 253 -9.25 -20.29 -17.04
C ASN A 253 -8.52 -18.95 -17.27
N SER A 254 -8.70 -18.32 -18.44
CA SER A 254 -8.14 -17.01 -18.79
C SER A 254 -8.83 -15.81 -18.15
N GLN A 255 -10.05 -15.97 -17.62
CA GLN A 255 -10.84 -14.86 -17.02
C GLN A 255 -10.88 -14.90 -15.49
N CYS A 256 -10.20 -15.86 -14.85
CA CYS A 256 -10.09 -15.89 -13.40
C CYS A 256 -8.83 -15.17 -12.92
N PRO A 257 -8.81 -14.64 -11.69
CA PRO A 257 -7.59 -14.14 -11.06
C PRO A 257 -6.45 -15.16 -11.10
N GLN A 258 -5.29 -14.75 -11.62
CA GLN A 258 -4.09 -15.59 -11.69
C GLN A 258 -2.90 -14.93 -10.98
N ILE A 259 -2.22 -15.71 -10.16
CA ILE A 259 -0.97 -15.33 -9.50
C ILE A 259 0.12 -16.30 -9.93
N LEU A 260 1.19 -15.79 -10.55
CA LEU A 260 2.33 -16.57 -11.00
C LEU A 260 3.55 -16.26 -10.14
N LEU A 261 4.02 -17.27 -9.41
CA LEU A 261 5.15 -17.18 -8.51
C LEU A 261 6.30 -18.06 -9.02
N TYR A 262 7.51 -17.56 -8.85
CA TYR A 262 8.74 -18.29 -9.03
C TYR A 262 9.54 -18.29 -7.73
N ALA A 263 10.51 -19.21 -7.59
CA ALA A 263 11.40 -19.23 -6.43
C ALA A 263 12.14 -17.88 -6.21
N ASN A 264 12.34 -17.07 -7.25
CA ASN A 264 12.94 -15.74 -7.14
C ASN A 264 11.92 -14.62 -6.84
N THR A 265 10.63 -14.81 -7.13
CA THR A 265 9.59 -13.79 -6.91
C THR A 265 9.44 -13.47 -5.42
N PHE A 266 9.64 -14.45 -4.54
CA PHE A 266 9.62 -14.24 -3.09
C PHE A 266 10.68 -13.23 -2.60
N ARG A 267 11.87 -13.19 -3.22
CA ARG A 267 12.89 -12.18 -2.89
C ARG A 267 12.49 -10.78 -3.34
N TRP A 268 11.83 -10.68 -4.49
CA TRP A 268 11.30 -9.40 -4.95
C TRP A 268 10.21 -8.88 -3.99
N LEU A 269 9.31 -9.75 -3.53
CA LEU A 269 8.31 -9.40 -2.51
C LEU A 269 8.96 -8.97 -1.19
N GLU A 270 10.02 -9.65 -0.76
CA GLU A 270 10.81 -9.25 0.41
C GLU A 270 11.49 -7.89 0.21
N PHE A 271 12.06 -7.63 -0.97
CA PHE A 271 12.65 -6.34 -1.31
C PHE A 271 11.60 -5.22 -1.33
N LEU A 272 10.40 -5.49 -1.88
CA LEU A 272 9.28 -4.56 -1.89
C LEU A 272 8.84 -4.21 -0.45
N LYS A 273 8.68 -5.23 0.40
CA LYS A 273 8.42 -5.06 1.84
C LYS A 273 9.50 -4.22 2.52
N ASN A 274 10.77 -4.48 2.22
CA ASN A 274 11.89 -3.74 2.81
C ASN A 274 11.93 -2.28 2.33
N THR A 275 11.59 -2.01 1.07
CA THR A 275 11.51 -0.65 0.52
C THR A 275 10.44 0.17 1.23
N MET A 276 9.30 -0.45 1.55
CA MET A 276 8.23 0.17 2.32
C MET A 276 8.67 0.44 3.77
N THR A 277 9.37 -0.50 4.42
CA THR A 277 9.66 -0.44 5.86
C THR A 277 11.01 0.19 6.22
N THR A 278 11.96 0.32 5.30
CA THR A 278 13.35 0.75 5.57
C THR A 278 13.62 2.17 5.08
N VAL A 279 14.33 2.98 5.88
CA VAL A 279 14.76 4.32 5.46
C VAL A 279 15.99 4.16 4.58
N ASN A 280 15.91 4.53 3.31
CA ASN A 280 17.12 4.67 2.49
C ASN A 280 18.02 5.76 3.09
N ARG A 281 19.22 5.37 3.51
CA ARG A 281 20.22 6.32 4.02
C ARG A 281 20.88 7.02 2.84
N PRO A 282 21.03 8.36 2.86
CA PRO A 282 21.87 9.06 1.89
C PRO A 282 23.28 8.46 1.92
N ILE A 283 23.81 8.14 0.74
CA ILE A 283 25.14 7.54 0.58
C ILE A 283 26.26 8.58 0.84
N LYS A 284 25.94 9.88 0.69
CA LYS A 284 26.85 11.00 1.00
C LYS A 284 26.42 11.66 2.31
N ARG A 285 27.20 11.49 3.38
CA ARG A 285 26.99 12.11 4.70
C ARG A 285 28.34 12.59 5.23
N GLY A 286 28.34 13.70 5.97
CA GLY A 286 29.51 14.21 6.68
C GLY A 286 29.68 15.72 6.53
N GLN A 287 30.49 16.32 7.39
CA GLN A 287 30.85 17.75 7.32
C GLN A 287 31.42 18.14 5.95
N LEU A 288 32.08 17.20 5.27
CA LEU A 288 32.62 17.35 3.91
C LEU A 288 31.57 17.68 2.84
N PHE A 289 30.29 17.33 3.03
CA PHE A 289 29.25 17.50 2.02
C PHE A 289 28.29 18.67 2.30
N GLY A 290 28.52 19.45 3.38
CA GLY A 290 27.83 20.71 3.64
C GLY A 290 26.30 20.66 3.79
N GLU A 291 25.67 19.49 3.72
CA GLU A 291 24.21 19.37 3.70
C GLU A 291 23.60 19.40 5.11
N ASP A 292 22.51 20.17 5.23
CA ASP A 292 21.64 20.22 6.38
C ASP A 292 21.06 18.83 6.69
N LYS A 293 21.08 18.47 7.98
CA LYS A 293 20.57 17.18 8.49
C LYS A 293 19.04 17.14 8.50
N THR A 294 18.38 17.33 7.36
CA THR A 294 16.94 17.15 7.28
C THR A 294 16.61 15.66 7.45
N LYS A 295 15.95 15.32 8.56
CA LYS A 295 15.52 13.94 8.82
C LYS A 295 14.37 13.60 7.88
N LYS A 296 14.59 12.68 6.95
CA LYS A 296 13.49 12.06 6.19
C LYS A 296 12.68 11.15 7.11
N ASN A 297 11.49 11.58 7.46
CA ASN A 297 10.52 10.75 8.16
C ASN A 297 9.89 9.76 7.16
N GLN A 298 9.71 8.50 7.57
CA GLN A 298 9.05 7.51 6.73
C GLN A 298 7.55 7.73 6.81
N PHE A 299 6.88 7.70 5.67
CA PHE A 299 5.42 7.71 5.60
C PHE A 299 4.81 6.61 6.48
N ILE A 300 5.38 5.40 6.45
CA ILE A 300 4.89 4.25 7.23
C ILE A 300 4.94 4.49 8.76
N ARG A 301 5.80 5.39 9.26
CA ARG A 301 5.82 5.74 10.69
C ARG A 301 4.64 6.61 11.12
N HIS A 302 3.93 7.19 10.16
CA HIS A 302 2.73 7.96 10.40
C HIS A 302 1.47 7.07 10.40
N LEU A 303 1.56 5.86 9.85
CA LEU A 303 0.47 4.90 9.88
C LEU A 303 0.37 4.29 11.28
N LYS A 304 -0.82 4.23 11.86
CA LYS A 304 -1.06 3.55 13.13
C LYS A 304 -1.82 2.25 12.93
N HIS A 305 -3.00 2.28 12.31
CA HIS A 305 -3.75 1.08 12.00
C HIS A 305 -3.81 0.82 10.50
N ILE A 306 -3.60 -0.44 10.10
CA ILE A 306 -3.78 -0.90 8.73
C ILE A 306 -4.71 -2.10 8.76
N GLN A 307 -5.88 -1.96 8.13
CA GLN A 307 -6.78 -3.05 7.85
C GLN A 307 -6.71 -3.41 6.37
N LEU A 308 -6.61 -4.70 6.08
CA LEU A 308 -6.56 -5.28 4.74
C LEU A 308 -7.69 -6.28 4.59
N ASN A 309 -8.62 -6.01 3.68
CA ASN A 309 -9.70 -6.91 3.30
C ASN A 309 -9.46 -7.33 1.85
N VAL A 310 -9.33 -8.63 1.60
CA VAL A 310 -9.14 -9.21 0.25
C VAL A 310 -10.25 -10.21 0.00
N THR A 311 -10.97 -10.02 -1.09
CA THR A 311 -12.00 -10.96 -1.59
C THR A 311 -11.66 -11.34 -3.02
N LEU A 312 -11.35 -12.61 -3.23
CA LEU A 312 -11.15 -13.18 -4.57
C LEU A 312 -12.23 -14.23 -4.83
N PRO A 313 -12.85 -14.23 -6.03
CA PRO A 313 -13.68 -15.33 -6.52
C PRO A 313 -12.75 -16.49 -6.92
N ARG A 314 -13.20 -17.41 -7.77
CA ARG A 314 -12.37 -18.52 -8.22
C ARG A 314 -11.02 -18.01 -8.74
N PHE A 315 -9.90 -18.46 -8.16
CA PHE A 315 -8.56 -17.96 -8.48
C PHE A 315 -7.54 -19.09 -8.61
N LEU A 316 -6.42 -18.76 -9.26
CA LEU A 316 -5.31 -19.65 -9.54
C LEU A 316 -4.00 -19.09 -8.97
N ILE A 317 -3.29 -19.89 -8.17
CA ILE A 317 -1.90 -19.59 -7.80
C ILE A 317 -1.01 -20.66 -8.42
N THR A 318 -0.14 -20.29 -9.34
CA THR A 318 0.84 -21.19 -9.94
C THR A 318 2.22 -20.85 -9.42
N TYR A 319 2.94 -21.84 -8.92
CA TYR A 319 4.34 -21.73 -8.52
C TYR A 319 5.21 -22.62 -9.39
N TRP A 320 6.25 -22.05 -10.00
CA TRP A 320 7.29 -22.79 -10.71
C TRP A 320 8.64 -22.62 -10.03
N MET A 321 9.44 -23.68 -10.00
CA MET A 321 10.76 -23.62 -9.39
C MET A 321 11.68 -22.57 -10.08
N SER A 322 11.59 -22.45 -11.40
CA SER A 322 12.28 -21.40 -12.16
C SER A 322 11.63 -21.20 -13.52
N TYR A 323 12.00 -20.14 -14.24
CA TYR A 323 11.51 -19.89 -15.61
C TYR A 323 11.77 -21.07 -16.56
N SER A 324 12.90 -21.76 -16.39
CA SER A 324 13.29 -22.90 -17.25
C SER A 324 12.95 -24.26 -16.64
N SER A 325 12.32 -24.30 -15.45
CA SER A 325 11.95 -25.56 -14.81
C SER A 325 10.48 -25.85 -15.07
N SER A 326 10.21 -27.07 -15.50
CA SER A 326 8.85 -27.61 -15.64
C SER A 326 8.28 -28.18 -14.34
N HIS A 327 9.03 -28.12 -13.23
CA HIS A 327 8.54 -28.57 -11.92
C HIS A 327 7.86 -27.43 -11.16
N GLY A 328 6.64 -27.67 -10.72
CA GLY A 328 5.84 -26.69 -10.01
C GLY A 328 4.58 -27.25 -9.38
N LEU A 329 3.80 -26.35 -8.79
CA LEU A 329 2.50 -26.64 -8.23
C LEU A 329 1.50 -25.57 -8.65
N ARG A 330 0.23 -25.94 -8.72
CA ARG A 330 -0.88 -25.03 -8.98
C ARG A 330 -1.95 -25.25 -7.93
N MET A 331 -2.33 -24.18 -7.27
CA MET A 331 -3.43 -24.13 -6.33
C MET A 331 -4.62 -23.47 -7.02
N ILE A 332 -5.77 -24.13 -6.97
CA ILE A 332 -7.06 -23.64 -7.47
C ILE A 332 -7.97 -23.52 -6.25
N SER A 333 -8.73 -22.45 -6.14
CA SER A 333 -9.75 -22.31 -5.11
C SER A 333 -10.93 -21.50 -5.65
N GLU A 334 -12.13 -21.78 -5.14
CA GLU A 334 -13.37 -21.12 -5.59
C GLU A 334 -13.58 -19.76 -4.92
N SER A 335 -13.06 -19.56 -3.72
CA SER A 335 -13.13 -18.26 -3.06
C SER A 335 -12.07 -18.10 -1.98
N LEU A 336 -11.62 -16.85 -1.81
CA LEU A 336 -10.78 -16.42 -0.70
C LEU A 336 -11.38 -15.16 -0.08
N HIS A 337 -11.62 -15.22 1.23
CA HIS A 337 -11.85 -14.04 2.06
C HIS A 337 -10.73 -13.94 3.08
N LEU A 338 -9.94 -12.88 3.00
CA LEU A 338 -8.87 -12.58 3.93
C LEU A 338 -9.13 -11.21 4.56
N THR A 339 -9.14 -11.18 5.88
CA THR A 339 -9.16 -9.94 6.68
C THR A 339 -7.94 -9.93 7.59
N SER A 340 -7.17 -8.86 7.57
CA SER A 340 -5.98 -8.69 8.41
C SER A 340 -5.97 -7.28 9.01
N SER A 341 -5.69 -7.17 10.30
CA SER A 341 -5.55 -5.90 11.01
C SER A 341 -4.19 -5.85 11.69
N LEU A 342 -3.46 -4.76 11.45
CA LEU A 342 -2.12 -4.51 11.97
C LEU A 342 -2.09 -3.16 12.68
N GLU A 343 -1.33 -3.08 13.78
CA GLU A 343 -1.09 -1.84 14.52
C GLU A 343 0.41 -1.54 14.61
N LEU A 344 0.78 -0.28 14.47
CA LEU A 344 2.15 0.19 14.67
C LEU A 344 2.36 0.69 16.09
N HIS A 345 3.25 0.04 16.82
CA HIS A 345 3.75 0.53 18.10
C HIS A 345 5.11 1.21 17.93
N ILE A 346 5.20 2.45 18.43
CA ILE A 346 6.46 3.19 18.49
C ILE A 346 7.05 3.01 19.88
N LEU A 347 7.95 2.03 20.02
CA LEU A 347 8.57 1.69 21.28
C LEU A 347 9.77 2.60 21.58
N GLN A 348 9.88 3.02 22.84
CA GLN A 348 11.10 3.56 23.40
C GLN A 348 11.94 2.39 23.92
N ASN A 349 13.24 2.40 23.61
CA ASN A 349 14.12 1.31 24.03
C ASN A 349 14.36 1.45 25.53
N ASN A 350 13.67 0.65 26.34
CA ASN A 350 13.63 0.80 27.81
C ASN A 350 14.90 0.30 28.53
N GLU A 351 15.93 -0.14 27.81
CA GLU A 351 17.24 -0.44 28.41
C GLU A 351 18.08 0.83 28.56
N GLN A 352 17.62 1.73 29.42
CA GLN A 352 18.37 2.89 29.92
C GLN A 352 19.39 2.46 31.00
N LYS A 353 20.19 1.42 30.74
CA LYS A 353 21.35 1.10 31.60
C LYS A 353 22.62 1.88 31.21
N ASP A 354 22.70 2.37 29.97
CA ASP A 354 23.94 2.95 29.42
C ASP A 354 23.96 4.49 29.32
N GLY A 355 22.92 5.21 29.78
CA GLY A 355 22.86 6.69 29.61
C GLY A 355 22.75 7.17 28.16
N VAL A 356 22.66 6.28 27.17
CA VAL A 356 22.57 6.59 25.75
C VAL A 356 21.10 6.70 25.32
N ASN A 357 20.71 7.86 24.78
CA ASN A 357 19.41 8.05 24.13
C ASN A 357 19.35 7.27 22.81
N ARG A 358 18.77 6.07 22.85
CA ARG A 358 18.56 5.22 21.66
C ARG A 358 17.31 5.66 20.88
N ARG A 359 17.35 5.46 19.56
CA ARG A 359 16.27 5.84 18.64
C ARG A 359 15.00 5.01 18.90
N ARG A 360 13.82 5.63 18.81
CA ARG A 360 12.52 4.93 18.82
C ARG A 360 12.40 3.93 17.67
N ILE A 361 11.94 2.72 18.00
CA ILE A 361 11.77 1.60 17.07
C ILE A 361 10.28 1.50 16.72
N ALA A 362 9.98 1.42 15.43
CA ALA A 362 8.64 1.17 14.94
C ALA A 362 8.48 -0.35 14.79
N LYS A 363 7.56 -0.96 15.55
CA LYS A 363 7.26 -2.39 15.52
C LYS A 363 5.80 -2.57 15.13
N TRP A 364 5.55 -3.29 14.05
CA TRP A 364 4.20 -3.70 13.66
C TRP A 364 3.79 -4.93 14.47
N SER A 365 2.64 -4.87 15.13
CA SER A 365 1.93 -5.99 15.73
C SER A 365 0.76 -6.38 14.83
N VAL A 366 0.44 -7.66 14.80
CA VAL A 366 -0.74 -8.17 14.07
C VAL A 366 -1.83 -8.35 15.13
N LEU A 367 -2.94 -7.63 15.00
CA LEU A 367 -4.05 -7.71 15.96
C LEU A 367 -4.93 -8.92 15.67
N TYR A 368 -5.32 -9.07 14.41
CA TYR A 368 -6.25 -10.10 13.96
C TYR A 368 -5.95 -10.50 12.52
N VAL A 369 -6.00 -11.80 12.22
CA VAL A 369 -6.03 -12.31 10.85
C VAL A 369 -7.11 -13.37 10.77
N SER A 370 -7.98 -13.29 9.77
CA SER A 370 -8.86 -14.39 9.40
C SER A 370 -8.79 -14.61 7.90
N ALA A 371 -8.61 -15.87 7.53
CA ALA A 371 -8.62 -16.32 6.14
C ALA A 371 -9.59 -17.47 6.01
N GLN A 372 -10.52 -17.37 5.06
CA GLN A 372 -11.44 -18.44 4.69
C GLN A 372 -11.23 -18.75 3.21
N LEU A 373 -11.11 -20.03 2.92
CA LEU A 373 -10.79 -20.56 1.60
C LEU A 373 -11.74 -21.72 1.32
N LEU A 374 -12.43 -21.69 0.17
CA LEU A 374 -13.38 -22.73 -0.22
C LEU A 374 -12.87 -23.55 -1.41
N ASN A 375 -13.17 -24.85 -1.40
CA ASN A 375 -12.89 -25.82 -2.46
C ASN A 375 -11.48 -25.66 -3.03
N ALA A 376 -10.48 -25.73 -2.15
CA ALA A 376 -9.09 -25.54 -2.53
C ALA A 376 -8.47 -26.87 -2.94
N GLN A 377 -7.81 -26.88 -4.09
CA GLN A 377 -7.12 -28.04 -4.64
C GLN A 377 -5.71 -27.64 -5.05
N ILE A 378 -4.75 -28.50 -4.80
CA ILE A 378 -3.36 -28.34 -5.20
C ILE A 378 -3.00 -29.50 -6.11
N HIS A 379 -2.45 -29.16 -7.27
CA HIS A 379 -1.97 -30.08 -8.28
C HIS A 379 -0.48 -29.92 -8.48
N LEU A 380 0.22 -31.02 -8.72
CA LEU A 380 1.66 -31.07 -8.98
C LEU A 380 1.94 -31.24 -10.46
N PHE A 381 2.94 -30.53 -10.96
CA PHE A 381 3.30 -30.51 -12.36
C PHE A 381 4.78 -30.88 -12.52
N GLY A 382 5.04 -31.88 -13.35
CA GLY A 382 6.37 -32.41 -13.67
C GLY A 382 6.85 -32.00 -15.07
N ALA A 383 7.81 -32.77 -15.61
CA ALA A 383 8.72 -32.38 -16.68
C ALA A 383 8.11 -31.79 -17.98
N ASN A 384 6.81 -31.96 -18.25
CA ASN A 384 6.15 -31.61 -19.53
C ASN A 384 5.02 -30.57 -19.45
N SER A 385 4.82 -29.88 -18.32
CA SER A 385 3.55 -29.17 -18.04
C SER A 385 3.57 -27.64 -17.83
N GLN A 386 4.53 -26.91 -18.41
CA GLN A 386 4.67 -25.45 -18.19
C GLN A 386 3.52 -24.57 -18.73
N ASN A 387 2.67 -25.06 -19.62
CA ASN A 387 1.64 -24.21 -20.24
C ASN A 387 0.46 -23.96 -19.28
N PHE A 388 -0.04 -22.73 -19.21
CA PHE A 388 -1.29 -22.40 -18.49
C PHE A 388 -2.51 -23.15 -19.05
N ALA A 389 -2.41 -23.63 -20.28
CA ALA A 389 -3.40 -24.45 -20.96
C ALA A 389 -3.25 -25.95 -20.69
N THR A 390 -2.33 -26.40 -19.82
CA THR A 390 -2.30 -27.81 -19.44
C THR A 390 -3.60 -28.16 -18.72
N PRO A 391 -4.42 -29.08 -19.27
CA PRO A 391 -5.61 -29.54 -18.60
C PRO A 391 -5.19 -30.18 -17.27
N ILE A 392 -6.02 -29.98 -16.25
CA ILE A 392 -5.85 -30.63 -14.97
C ILE A 392 -6.12 -32.12 -15.20
N ASP A 393 -5.06 -32.92 -15.21
CA ASP A 393 -5.19 -34.38 -15.25
C ASP A 393 -5.47 -34.88 -13.83
N ASP A 394 -6.34 -35.87 -13.67
CA ASP A 394 -6.71 -36.43 -12.36
C ASP A 394 -5.47 -37.00 -11.63
N ASN A 395 -4.48 -37.45 -12.40
CA ASN A 395 -3.21 -37.97 -11.89
C ASN A 395 -2.34 -36.90 -11.19
N SER A 396 -2.57 -35.62 -11.49
CA SER A 396 -1.83 -34.49 -10.91
C SER A 396 -2.35 -34.05 -9.54
N PHE A 397 -3.52 -34.54 -9.13
CA PHE A 397 -4.13 -34.16 -7.86
C PHE A 397 -3.23 -34.58 -6.69
N PHE A 398 -2.94 -33.64 -5.80
CA PHE A 398 -2.07 -33.89 -4.65
C PHE A 398 -2.82 -33.74 -3.32
N ILE A 399 -3.44 -32.59 -3.09
CA ILE A 399 -4.21 -32.33 -1.87
C ILE A 399 -5.39 -31.41 -2.18
N GLY A 400 -6.53 -31.67 -1.58
CA GLY A 400 -7.75 -30.90 -1.75
C GLY A 400 -8.55 -30.83 -0.46
N LEU A 401 -9.32 -29.76 -0.29
CA LEU A 401 -10.15 -29.51 0.88
C LEU A 401 -11.38 -28.70 0.46
N ASP A 402 -12.51 -28.91 1.14
CA ASP A 402 -13.75 -28.19 0.84
C ASP A 402 -13.79 -26.83 1.54
N ARG A 403 -13.26 -26.75 2.77
CA ARG A 403 -13.21 -25.49 3.52
C ARG A 403 -12.03 -25.43 4.45
N LEU A 404 -11.23 -24.37 4.34
CA LEU A 404 -10.17 -24.02 5.26
C LEU A 404 -10.49 -22.68 5.91
N SER A 405 -10.49 -22.65 7.23
CA SER A 405 -10.68 -21.44 8.02
C SER A 405 -9.52 -21.30 8.99
N TYR A 406 -8.79 -20.20 8.85
CA TYR A 406 -7.70 -19.82 9.73
C TYR A 406 -8.07 -18.54 10.45
N THR A 407 -7.85 -18.50 11.76
CA THR A 407 -7.98 -17.29 12.59
C THR A 407 -6.77 -17.16 13.50
N ARG A 408 -6.16 -15.98 13.54
CA ARG A 408 -5.15 -15.58 14.51
C ARG A 408 -5.68 -14.40 15.32
N GLU A 409 -5.72 -14.55 16.63
CA GLU A 409 -6.08 -13.49 17.57
C GLU A 409 -4.88 -13.21 18.48
N ALA A 410 -4.47 -11.94 18.59
CA ALA A 410 -3.50 -11.54 19.59
C ALA A 410 -4.09 -11.77 20.99
N ARG A 411 -3.34 -12.41 21.89
CA ARG A 411 -3.81 -12.64 23.26
C ARG A 411 -3.80 -11.32 24.02
N SER A 412 -4.95 -10.65 24.08
CA SER A 412 -5.14 -9.55 25.04
C SER A 412 -4.95 -10.12 26.44
N GLN A 413 -3.99 -9.59 27.20
CA GLN A 413 -3.97 -9.82 28.64
C GLN A 413 -5.19 -9.09 29.22
N ASN A 414 -6.33 -9.79 29.27
CA ASN A 414 -7.46 -9.39 30.09
C ASN A 414 -7.02 -9.49 31.56
N SER A 415 -6.44 -8.41 32.06
CA SER A 415 -6.25 -8.18 33.49
C SER A 415 -7.62 -7.92 34.11
N THR A 416 -8.30 -8.98 34.52
CA THR A 416 -9.33 -8.88 35.56
C THR A 416 -8.62 -8.79 36.93
N ASN A 417 -8.74 -7.61 37.55
CA ASN A 417 -8.54 -7.28 38.96
C ASN A 417 -7.16 -7.50 39.60
N SER A 418 -6.41 -6.41 39.81
CA SER A 418 -6.24 -5.80 41.14
C SER A 418 -5.25 -4.63 41.09
N SER A 419 -5.62 -3.58 41.82
CA SER A 419 -4.85 -2.37 42.09
C SER A 419 -3.39 -2.64 42.50
N SER A 420 -2.45 -2.21 41.67
CA SER A 420 -1.18 -1.56 42.06
C SER A 420 -0.34 -1.32 40.81
N ASN A 421 0.33 -0.17 40.76
CA ASN A 421 1.24 0.26 39.71
C ASN A 421 2.12 -0.88 39.18
N ARG A 422 1.77 -1.45 38.02
CA ARG A 422 2.60 -2.43 37.33
C ARG A 422 2.99 -1.90 35.96
N ARG A 423 4.26 -1.51 35.85
CA ARG A 423 4.96 -1.22 34.59
C ARG A 423 4.73 -2.38 33.63
N VAL A 424 4.15 -2.08 32.46
CA VAL A 424 3.99 -3.03 31.36
C VAL A 424 5.37 -3.32 30.77
N THR A 425 5.99 -4.41 31.21
CA THR A 425 7.09 -5.07 30.50
C THR A 425 6.46 -6.10 29.56
N LEU A 426 6.34 -5.76 28.29
CA LEU A 426 5.99 -6.71 27.22
C LEU A 426 7.22 -7.59 26.96
N SER A 427 7.14 -8.85 27.37
CA SER A 427 8.07 -9.91 27.00
C SER A 427 8.09 -10.12 25.48
N GLU A 428 9.22 -10.61 24.95
CA GLU A 428 9.51 -10.74 23.52
C GLU A 428 8.59 -11.68 22.72
N SER A 429 7.66 -12.39 23.35
CA SER A 429 6.67 -13.25 22.68
C SER A 429 5.32 -12.54 22.53
N ASP A 430 5.01 -12.13 21.30
CA ASP A 430 3.65 -11.79 20.87
C ASP A 430 2.83 -13.10 20.86
N GLU A 431 2.40 -13.57 22.04
CA GLU A 431 1.60 -14.79 22.17
C GLU A 431 0.26 -14.59 21.45
N ALA A 432 0.09 -15.30 20.35
CA ALA A 432 -1.14 -15.30 19.58
C ALA A 432 -1.79 -16.68 19.61
N VAL A 433 -3.12 -16.70 19.66
CA VAL A 433 -3.89 -17.93 19.54
C VAL A 433 -4.20 -18.12 18.06
N HIS A 434 -3.76 -19.25 17.52
CA HIS A 434 -4.03 -19.66 16.15
C HIS A 434 -5.05 -20.79 16.16
N ARG A 435 -6.14 -20.64 15.40
CA ARG A 435 -7.11 -21.72 15.16
C ARG A 435 -7.15 -21.99 13.67
N LEU A 436 -7.02 -23.27 13.31
CA LEU A 436 -7.10 -23.75 11.94
C LEU A 436 -8.11 -24.88 11.91
N THR A 437 -9.17 -24.71 11.12
CA THR A 437 -10.14 -25.77 10.84
C THR A 437 -10.12 -26.11 9.36
N ILE A 438 -10.05 -27.40 9.07
CA ILE A 438 -10.02 -27.94 7.71
C ILE A 438 -11.14 -28.97 7.62
N HIS A 439 -12.01 -28.82 6.63
CA HIS A 439 -13.10 -29.74 6.34
C HIS A 439 -12.78 -30.52 5.07
N ASP A 440 -13.09 -31.83 5.10
CA ASP A 440 -13.03 -32.75 3.96
C ASP A 440 -11.66 -32.76 3.25
N LEU A 441 -10.59 -32.88 4.04
CA LEU A 441 -9.23 -33.00 3.53
C LEU A 441 -9.03 -34.33 2.80
N ARG A 442 -8.65 -34.25 1.54
CA ARG A 442 -8.33 -35.38 0.66
C ARG A 442 -6.91 -35.21 0.14
N ALA A 443 -6.16 -36.29 0.05
CA ALA A 443 -4.81 -36.28 -0.50
C ALA A 443 -4.55 -37.53 -1.34
N SER A 444 -3.72 -37.39 -2.36
CA SER A 444 -3.27 -38.48 -3.22
C SER A 444 -1.76 -38.49 -3.29
N TRP A 445 -1.16 -39.61 -2.90
CA TRP A 445 0.27 -39.82 -2.89
C TRP A 445 0.66 -40.92 -3.88
N THR A 446 0.86 -40.52 -5.13
CA THR A 446 1.33 -41.41 -6.20
C THR A 446 2.86 -41.38 -6.30
N PRO A 447 3.50 -42.38 -6.93
CA PRO A 447 4.93 -42.33 -7.23
C PRO A 447 5.34 -41.09 -8.03
N GLU A 448 4.49 -40.65 -8.97
CA GLU A 448 4.72 -39.44 -9.78
C GLU A 448 4.66 -38.15 -8.92
N ASN A 449 3.67 -38.05 -8.02
CA ASN A 449 3.56 -36.94 -7.06
C ASN A 449 4.78 -36.91 -6.13
N ARG A 450 5.21 -38.08 -5.62
CA ARG A 450 6.41 -38.21 -4.78
C ARG A 450 7.64 -37.66 -5.49
N ASP A 451 7.90 -38.12 -6.71
CA ASP A 451 9.10 -37.75 -7.46
C ASP A 451 9.09 -36.25 -7.80
N THR A 452 7.92 -35.71 -8.14
CA THR A 452 7.71 -34.27 -8.38
C THR A 452 7.93 -33.45 -7.10
N CYS A 453 7.36 -33.86 -5.96
CA CYS A 453 7.56 -33.21 -4.66
C CYS A 453 9.04 -33.19 -4.26
N LEU A 454 9.73 -34.34 -4.40
CA LEU A 454 11.15 -34.44 -4.08
C LEU A 454 12.00 -33.56 -4.99
N ALA A 455 11.69 -33.49 -6.29
CA ALA A 455 12.35 -32.60 -7.23
C ALA A 455 12.16 -31.12 -6.86
N ILE A 456 10.95 -30.71 -6.46
CA ILE A 456 10.67 -29.34 -6.00
C ILE A 456 11.45 -29.06 -4.71
N ALA A 457 11.42 -29.97 -3.73
CA ALA A 457 12.08 -29.78 -2.44
C ALA A 457 13.61 -29.71 -2.57
N ASP A 458 14.22 -30.63 -3.31
CA ASP A 458 15.65 -30.62 -3.61
C ASP A 458 16.03 -29.37 -4.41
N GLY A 459 15.17 -28.96 -5.34
CA GLY A 459 15.34 -27.73 -6.09
C GLY A 459 15.39 -26.48 -5.22
N VAL A 460 14.45 -26.33 -4.29
CA VAL A 460 14.42 -25.22 -3.32
C VAL A 460 15.65 -25.27 -2.41
N HIS A 461 16.05 -26.46 -1.96
CA HIS A 461 17.23 -26.65 -1.12
C HIS A 461 18.53 -26.26 -1.83
N LYS A 462 18.74 -26.76 -3.05
CA LYS A 462 19.88 -26.40 -3.90
C LYS A 462 19.93 -24.90 -4.19
N ALA A 463 18.79 -24.28 -4.50
CA ALA A 463 18.71 -22.84 -4.68
C ALA A 463 19.10 -22.08 -3.41
N HIS A 464 18.67 -22.53 -2.24
CA HIS A 464 19.05 -21.94 -0.96
C HIS A 464 20.56 -22.07 -0.68
N ILE A 465 21.15 -23.23 -0.94
CA ILE A 465 22.60 -23.45 -0.80
C ILE A 465 23.38 -22.55 -1.76
N LEU A 466 23.03 -22.55 -3.04
CA LEU A 466 23.68 -21.69 -4.05
C LEU A 466 23.62 -20.22 -3.65
N ARG A 467 22.48 -19.77 -3.12
CA ARG A 467 22.32 -18.41 -2.61
C ARG A 467 23.19 -18.10 -1.41
N ARG A 468 23.38 -19.06 -0.49
CA ARG A 468 24.28 -18.90 0.65
C ARG A 468 25.73 -18.81 0.20
N ILE A 469 26.13 -19.62 -0.79
CA ILE A 469 27.48 -19.63 -1.36
C ILE A 469 27.78 -18.33 -2.14
N LEU A 470 26.82 -17.86 -2.95
CA LEU A 470 26.96 -16.66 -3.79
C LEU A 470 26.62 -15.35 -3.04
N GLY A 471 26.08 -15.46 -1.83
CA GLY A 471 25.67 -14.32 -1.03
C GLY A 471 26.86 -13.66 -0.33
N THR A 472 26.76 -12.35 -0.11
CA THR A 472 27.74 -11.59 0.68
C THR A 472 27.80 -12.03 2.16
N ASP A 473 26.89 -12.89 2.61
CA ASP A 473 26.97 -13.49 3.95
C ASP A 473 28.14 -14.47 4.09
N ALA A 474 28.66 -15.02 2.98
CA ALA A 474 29.94 -15.74 2.99
C ALA A 474 31.15 -14.81 3.26
N LEU A 475 31.00 -13.50 3.07
CA LEU A 475 32.00 -12.47 3.37
C LEU A 475 31.86 -11.90 4.79
N LYS A 476 30.76 -12.22 5.49
CA LYS A 476 30.63 -11.91 6.92
C LYS A 476 31.34 -13.02 7.69
N THR A 477 32.66 -12.92 7.79
CA THR A 477 33.39 -13.65 8.83
C THR A 477 32.83 -13.26 10.20
N PRO A 478 32.81 -14.18 11.18
CA PRO A 478 32.39 -13.88 12.55
C PRO A 478 33.22 -12.75 13.18
#